data_AF-A0A2T5LQU6-F1
#
_entry.id   AF-A0A2T5LQU6-F1
#
_cell.length_a   1.000
_cell.length_b   1.000
_cell.length_c   1.000
_cell.angle_alpha   90.00
_cell.angle_beta   90.00
_cell.angle_gamma   90.00
#
_symmetry.space_group_name_H-M   'P 1'
#
loop_
_entity.id
_entity.type
_entity.pdbx_description
1 polymer ?
#
loop_
_entity_poly.entity_id
_entity_poly.type
_entity_poly.pdbx_seq_one_letter_code
_entity_poly.pdbx_strand_id
1 'polypeptide(L)'
;MPSKNLRSLWPRELQSQCAKLQVQHLSRPLASFTSSQRSICTRPLHSQLSLALSDLPSSSFLRQRTATTVTATAPFASSVNGQQSYRSASRLARAIAPRPGTAAETYVAYGLTQKLFEACSSQGDYRIPQLQEKGAQVPKTEAGEDLGVGEGWWYEELGLVPTFSTWSQITFLHMYLLTVRLRALPTHESLQTYSRHLIDHFSHNAEHRMDVLHGLTSRGIRNKFLKDLFIQWRGVLAAYDEGLIKGDAVLGAAVWRNLWKASYTGPDGEEIEWEKIARVVAYMRRVLSELSQVDEADLIFHLGTRKSGKPGLFAPSPADTLLVEAKQ
;
A
#
# COMPACT_ATOMS: atom_id res chain seq x y z
N MET A 1 -62.97 35.11 -25.85
CA MET A 1 -63.94 35.44 -24.76
C MET A 1 -64.66 34.16 -24.38
N PRO A 2 -64.89 33.82 -23.10
CA PRO A 2 -64.15 34.11 -21.86
C PRO A 2 -63.90 32.84 -20.99
N SER A 3 -62.81 32.79 -20.22
CA SER A 3 -62.71 32.78 -18.73
C SER A 3 -63.41 31.65 -17.94
N LYS A 4 -62.64 30.99 -17.05
CA LYS A 4 -62.86 31.00 -15.58
C LYS A 4 -61.71 30.30 -14.82
N ASN A 5 -61.26 31.00 -13.78
CA ASN A 5 -60.26 30.65 -12.77
C ASN A 5 -60.67 29.46 -11.89
N LEU A 6 -59.66 28.75 -11.35
CA LEU A 6 -59.65 28.36 -9.93
C LEU A 6 -58.21 28.19 -9.45
N ARG A 7 -57.85 29.02 -8.45
CA ARG A 7 -56.62 28.96 -7.65
C ARG A 7 -56.90 28.16 -6.37
N SER A 8 -55.93 27.38 -5.91
CA SER A 8 -55.64 27.13 -4.49
C SER A 8 -54.21 26.59 -4.39
N LEU A 9 -53.22 27.42 -4.07
CA LEU A 9 -52.73 27.74 -2.72
C LEU A 9 -51.88 26.59 -2.11
N TRP A 10 -50.58 26.60 -2.40
CA TRP A 10 -49.54 25.96 -1.60
C TRP A 10 -48.55 27.05 -1.12
N PRO A 11 -48.07 27.05 0.15
CA PRO A 11 -47.38 28.19 0.75
C PRO A 11 -45.98 28.48 0.18
N ARG A 12 -45.70 29.76 -0.04
CA ARG A 12 -44.44 30.35 -0.55
C ARG A 12 -43.45 30.67 0.57
N GLU A 13 -42.90 29.68 1.27
CA GLU A 13 -41.98 29.97 2.38
C GLU A 13 -40.64 29.22 2.38
N LEU A 14 -40.29 28.47 1.33
CA LEU A 14 -38.98 27.78 1.26
C LEU A 14 -38.09 28.18 0.07
N GLN A 15 -38.49 29.18 -0.73
CA GLN A 15 -37.70 29.64 -1.89
C GLN A 15 -36.90 30.93 -1.63
N SER A 16 -37.00 31.51 -0.43
CA SER A 16 -36.37 32.79 -0.06
C SER A 16 -34.99 32.66 0.60
N GLN A 17 -34.57 31.46 1.03
CA GLN A 17 -33.28 31.27 1.71
C GLN A 17 -32.12 30.83 0.81
N CYS A 18 -32.36 30.43 -0.45
CA CYS A 18 -31.28 30.04 -1.38
C CYS A 18 -30.69 31.21 -2.20
N ALA A 19 -31.28 32.41 -2.17
CA ALA A 19 -30.82 33.52 -3.01
C ALA A 19 -29.88 34.53 -2.30
N LYS A 20 -29.45 34.27 -1.06
CA LYS A 20 -28.64 35.21 -0.26
C LYS A 20 -27.21 34.78 0.09
N LEU A 21 -26.72 33.63 -0.40
CA LEU A 21 -25.32 33.23 -0.18
C LEU A 21 -24.44 33.24 -1.45
N GLN A 22 -24.98 33.66 -2.59
CA GLN A 22 -24.30 33.56 -3.89
C GLN A 22 -23.77 34.89 -4.44
N VAL A 23 -23.75 35.97 -3.64
CA VAL A 23 -23.40 37.34 -4.11
C VAL A 23 -22.20 37.97 -3.38
N GLN A 24 -21.49 37.29 -2.47
CA GLN A 24 -20.42 37.93 -1.68
C GLN A 24 -18.97 37.45 -1.87
N HIS A 25 -18.61 36.69 -2.91
CA HIS A 25 -17.19 36.48 -3.19
C HIS A 25 -16.89 36.41 -4.69
N LEU A 26 -17.11 37.53 -5.38
CA LEU A 26 -16.68 37.76 -6.75
C LEU A 26 -15.94 39.09 -6.79
N SER A 27 -14.67 39.09 -6.36
CA SER A 27 -13.69 40.15 -6.65
C SER A 27 -12.26 39.66 -6.36
N ARG A 28 -11.41 39.72 -7.40
CA ARG A 28 -9.92 39.76 -7.42
C ARG A 28 -9.12 38.42 -7.55
N PRO A 29 -7.93 38.47 -8.20
CA PRO A 29 -7.71 37.86 -9.52
C PRO A 29 -6.74 36.66 -9.52
N LEU A 30 -6.65 35.99 -10.68
CA LEU A 30 -5.86 34.79 -10.97
C LEU A 30 -4.39 34.89 -10.50
N ALA A 31 -3.93 33.86 -9.79
CA ALA A 31 -2.54 33.45 -9.72
C ALA A 31 -2.46 31.94 -9.99
N SER A 32 -1.74 31.61 -11.06
CA SER A 32 -1.31 30.27 -11.46
C SER A 32 -0.59 29.57 -10.32
N PHE A 33 -1.13 28.45 -9.83
CA PHE A 33 -0.42 27.56 -8.91
C PHE A 33 0.53 26.67 -9.71
N THR A 34 1.79 27.06 -9.76
CA THR A 34 2.90 26.17 -10.10
C THR A 34 3.06 25.16 -8.96
N SER A 35 3.06 23.87 -9.30
CA SER A 35 3.40 22.80 -8.36
C SER A 35 4.87 22.96 -7.96
N SER A 36 5.10 23.43 -6.73
CA SER A 36 6.43 23.56 -6.17
C SER A 36 6.98 22.18 -5.84
N GLN A 37 7.88 21.68 -6.70
CA GLN A 37 8.79 20.60 -6.37
C GLN A 37 9.61 21.02 -5.14
N ARG A 38 9.41 20.34 -3.99
CA ARG A 38 10.34 20.46 -2.86
C ARG A 38 11.42 19.40 -2.98
N SER A 39 12.49 19.77 -3.66
CA SER A 39 13.81 19.16 -3.48
C SER A 39 14.42 19.74 -2.21
N ILE A 40 14.79 18.89 -1.25
CA ILE A 40 15.47 19.32 -0.01
C ILE A 40 16.90 18.80 -0.06
N CYS A 41 17.77 19.65 -0.59
CA CYS A 41 19.21 19.51 -0.50
C CYS A 41 19.70 20.02 0.88
N THR A 42 20.69 19.31 1.41
CA THR A 42 21.38 19.52 2.69
C THR A 42 22.17 20.82 2.75
N ARG A 43 22.25 21.47 3.93
CA ARG A 43 23.47 22.09 4.47
C ARG A 43 23.35 22.47 5.97
N PRO A 44 24.49 22.59 6.69
CA PRO A 44 24.59 22.43 8.15
C PRO A 44 24.67 23.76 8.90
N LEU A 45 24.46 23.76 10.23
CA LEU A 45 25.13 24.72 11.11
C LEU A 45 25.22 24.25 12.57
N HIS A 46 26.26 24.80 13.21
CA HIS A 46 26.84 24.56 14.53
C HIS A 46 26.00 25.00 15.74
N SER A 47 26.23 24.29 16.86
CA SER A 47 26.25 24.69 18.28
C SER A 47 25.42 25.87 18.81
N GLN A 48 24.65 25.66 19.89
CA GLN A 48 25.01 26.05 21.26
C GLN A 48 23.95 25.63 22.32
N LEU A 49 24.42 25.46 23.56
CA LEU A 49 23.72 25.02 24.77
C LEU A 49 22.68 26.04 25.29
N SER A 50 21.65 25.59 26.03
CA SER A 50 21.58 25.71 27.50
C SER A 50 20.20 25.35 28.08
N LEU A 51 20.21 25.10 29.40
CA LEU A 51 19.23 24.51 30.29
C LEU A 51 17.98 25.36 30.58
N ALA A 52 16.86 24.72 30.96
CA ALA A 52 16.20 24.89 32.28
C ALA A 52 14.87 24.12 32.38
N LEU A 53 14.66 23.54 33.56
CA LEU A 53 13.46 22.87 34.07
C LEU A 53 12.27 23.82 34.26
N SER A 54 11.03 23.31 34.16
CA SER A 54 10.02 23.36 35.25
C SER A 54 8.70 22.64 34.89
N ASP A 55 8.35 21.69 35.77
CA ASP A 55 7.06 21.42 36.43
C ASP A 55 5.73 21.12 35.70
N LEU A 56 5.22 19.95 36.12
CA LEU A 56 3.89 19.32 36.11
C LEU A 56 2.77 20.21 36.75
N PRO A 57 1.45 19.90 36.62
CA PRO A 57 0.89 18.56 36.88
C PRO A 57 -0.30 18.06 36.07
N SER A 58 -0.39 16.73 36.17
CA SER A 58 -1.42 15.79 35.75
C SER A 58 -2.80 16.06 36.36
N SER A 59 -3.86 15.88 35.58
CA SER A 59 -5.22 15.63 36.09
C SER A 59 -5.72 14.26 35.64
N SER A 60 -5.94 13.40 36.62
CA SER A 60 -6.53 12.08 36.53
C SER A 60 -8.05 12.20 36.61
N PHE A 61 -8.75 11.89 35.52
CA PHE A 61 -10.20 11.71 35.54
C PHE A 61 -10.56 10.22 35.62
N LEU A 62 -10.95 9.82 36.84
CA LEU A 62 -11.71 8.61 37.13
C LEU A 62 -13.04 8.64 36.35
N ARG A 63 -13.26 7.69 35.45
CA ARG A 63 -14.58 7.43 34.87
C ARG A 63 -15.11 6.10 35.40
N GLN A 64 -16.12 6.20 36.27
CA GLN A 64 -16.86 5.09 36.83
C GLN A 64 -17.55 4.28 35.73
N ARG A 65 -17.46 2.95 35.88
CA ARG A 65 -18.22 1.94 35.13
C ARG A 65 -19.64 1.90 35.68
N THR A 66 -20.63 2.06 34.81
CA THR A 66 -21.98 1.54 35.02
C THR A 66 -22.22 0.44 34.00
N ALA A 67 -22.47 -0.76 34.51
CA ALA A 67 -22.83 -1.93 33.73
C ALA A 67 -24.35 -1.89 33.52
N THR A 68 -24.79 -1.90 32.26
CA THR A 68 -26.19 -2.13 31.92
C THR A 68 -26.26 -3.34 31.01
N THR A 69 -26.84 -4.40 31.56
CA THR A 69 -27.12 -5.68 30.90
C THR A 69 -28.16 -5.45 29.80
N VAL A 70 -27.79 -5.72 28.55
CA VAL A 70 -28.74 -5.78 27.42
C VAL A 70 -28.79 -7.21 26.92
N THR A 71 -29.96 -7.81 27.06
CA THR A 71 -30.32 -9.17 26.68
C THR A 71 -30.21 -9.34 25.16
N ALA A 72 -29.34 -10.26 24.71
CA ALA A 72 -29.18 -10.58 23.30
C ALA A 72 -30.30 -11.52 22.83
N THR A 73 -31.14 -11.05 21.91
CA THR A 73 -32.04 -11.88 21.10
C THR A 73 -31.25 -12.53 19.96
N ALA A 74 -31.40 -13.85 19.82
CA ALA A 74 -30.74 -14.65 18.78
C ALA A 74 -31.22 -14.25 17.37
N PRO A 75 -30.33 -14.17 16.36
CA PRO A 75 -30.77 -13.99 14.99
C PRO A 75 -31.12 -15.34 14.35
N PHE A 76 -32.18 -15.28 13.55
CA PHE A 76 -32.67 -16.30 12.64
C PHE A 76 -31.54 -16.89 11.77
N ALA A 77 -31.47 -18.22 11.75
CA ALA A 77 -30.67 -18.98 10.81
C ALA A 77 -31.24 -18.82 9.39
N SER A 78 -30.47 -18.20 8.49
CA SER A 78 -30.71 -18.24 7.05
C SER A 78 -29.64 -19.15 6.44
N SER A 79 -30.07 -20.35 6.05
CA SER A 79 -29.27 -21.30 5.29
C SER A 79 -28.97 -20.73 3.91
N VAL A 80 -27.70 -20.37 3.66
CA VAL A 80 -27.19 -20.16 2.31
C VAL A 80 -26.10 -21.20 2.08
N ASN A 81 -26.45 -22.14 1.23
CA ASN A 81 -25.65 -23.28 0.83
C ASN A 81 -24.56 -22.80 -0.15
N GLY A 82 -23.48 -22.21 0.38
CA GLY A 82 -22.27 -21.89 -0.36
C GLY A 82 -21.32 -23.07 -0.30
N GLN A 83 -21.26 -23.89 -1.36
CA GLN A 83 -20.21 -24.90 -1.54
C GLN A 83 -18.85 -24.19 -1.62
N GLN A 84 -18.22 -23.98 -0.47
CA GLN A 84 -16.83 -23.55 -0.39
C GLN A 84 -15.94 -24.74 -0.78
N SER A 85 -15.50 -24.74 -2.04
CA SER A 85 -14.44 -25.61 -2.52
C SER A 85 -13.10 -25.15 -1.94
N TYR A 86 -12.92 -25.29 -0.62
CA TYR A 86 -11.59 -25.24 -0.02
C TYR A 86 -10.83 -26.46 -0.51
N ARG A 87 -9.95 -26.29 -1.49
CA ARG A 87 -8.91 -27.29 -1.72
C ARG A 87 -8.19 -27.49 -0.40
N SER A 88 -8.16 -28.74 0.05
CA SER A 88 -7.63 -29.11 1.35
C SER A 88 -6.16 -28.75 1.41
N ALA A 89 -5.77 -27.83 2.30
CA ALA A 89 -4.40 -27.72 2.78
C ALA A 89 -3.86 -29.13 3.03
N SER A 90 -2.60 -29.38 2.71
CA SER A 90 -2.03 -30.71 2.95
C SER A 90 -2.27 -31.11 4.42
N ARG A 91 -2.75 -32.33 4.67
CA ARG A 91 -3.11 -32.78 6.04
C ARG A 91 -1.96 -32.57 7.04
N LEU A 92 -0.71 -32.65 6.56
CA LEU A 92 0.49 -32.35 7.33
C LEU A 92 0.60 -30.87 7.73
N ALA A 93 0.38 -29.94 6.79
CA ALA A 93 0.46 -28.51 7.07
C ALA A 93 -0.55 -28.08 8.15
N ARG A 94 -1.76 -28.65 8.10
CA ARG A 94 -2.81 -28.36 9.09
C ARG A 94 -2.55 -28.98 10.46
N ALA A 95 -1.88 -30.13 10.52
CA ALA A 95 -1.58 -30.83 11.76
C ALA A 95 -0.45 -30.18 12.58
N ILE A 96 0.39 -29.36 11.94
CA ILE A 96 1.53 -28.68 12.55
C ILE A 96 1.22 -27.20 12.84
N ALA A 97 0.08 -26.69 12.34
CA ALA A 97 -0.33 -25.31 12.54
C ALA A 97 -0.59 -25.03 14.04
N PRO A 98 0.06 -24.01 14.63
CA PRO A 98 -0.15 -23.64 16.02
C PRO A 98 -1.57 -23.13 16.25
N ARG A 99 -2.05 -23.26 17.50
CA ARG A 99 -3.36 -22.71 17.88
C ARG A 99 -3.29 -21.17 17.90
N PRO A 100 -4.35 -20.49 17.45
CA PRO A 100 -4.45 -19.03 17.53
C PRO A 100 -4.27 -18.51 18.97
N GLY A 101 -3.59 -17.38 19.14
CA GLY A 101 -3.31 -16.70 20.40
C GLY A 101 -2.17 -17.30 21.24
N THR A 102 -1.37 -18.23 20.70
CA THR A 102 -0.29 -18.90 21.47
C THR A 102 1.09 -18.33 21.17
N ALA A 103 2.02 -18.42 22.12
CA ALA A 103 3.42 -18.05 21.89
C ALA A 103 4.08 -18.86 20.74
N ALA A 104 3.61 -20.10 20.53
CA ALA A 104 4.02 -20.93 19.39
C ALA A 104 3.54 -20.35 18.05
N GLU A 105 2.34 -19.75 18.00
CA GLU A 105 1.85 -19.05 16.82
C GLU A 105 2.73 -17.86 16.47
N THR A 106 3.10 -17.02 17.44
CA THR A 106 3.95 -15.86 17.17
C THR A 106 5.30 -16.25 16.57
N TYR A 107 5.95 -17.31 17.07
CA TYR A 107 7.23 -17.77 16.53
C TYR A 107 7.09 -18.36 15.11
N VAL A 108 6.08 -19.19 14.88
CA VAL A 108 5.80 -19.76 13.54
C VAL A 108 5.41 -18.65 12.56
N ALA A 109 4.55 -17.71 12.99
CA ALA A 109 4.14 -16.55 12.20
C ALA A 109 5.34 -15.67 11.85
N TYR A 110 6.29 -15.46 12.77
CA TYR A 110 7.51 -14.70 12.49
C TYR A 110 8.34 -15.34 11.36
N GLY A 111 8.62 -16.64 11.45
CA GLY A 111 9.40 -17.36 10.43
C GLY A 111 8.67 -17.44 9.07
N LEU A 112 7.35 -17.69 9.10
CA LEU A 112 6.54 -17.71 7.89
C LEU A 112 6.48 -16.33 7.22
N THR A 113 6.18 -15.28 7.99
CA THR A 113 6.13 -13.90 7.47
C THR A 113 7.47 -13.41 6.95
N GLN A 114 8.59 -13.90 7.48
CA GLN A 114 9.91 -13.62 6.91
C GLN A 114 9.99 -14.14 5.47
N LYS A 115 9.57 -15.39 5.23
CA LYS A 115 9.57 -15.98 3.89
C LYS A 115 8.56 -15.34 2.94
N LEU A 116 7.39 -14.98 3.46
CA LEU A 116 6.41 -14.23 2.68
C LEU A 116 6.96 -12.85 2.29
N PHE A 117 7.64 -12.16 3.21
CA PHE A 117 8.30 -10.89 2.94
C PHE A 117 9.43 -11.02 1.92
N GLU A 118 10.30 -12.02 2.04
CA GLU A 118 11.37 -12.32 1.06
C GLU A 118 10.79 -12.51 -0.36
N ALA A 119 9.64 -13.18 -0.48
CA ALA A 119 8.95 -13.33 -1.76
C ALA A 119 8.40 -12.01 -2.32
N CYS A 120 7.96 -11.10 -1.45
CA CYS A 120 7.51 -9.75 -1.85
C CYS A 120 8.68 -8.85 -2.26
N SER A 121 9.75 -8.82 -1.46
CA SER A 121 10.87 -7.90 -1.65
C SER A 121 11.75 -8.25 -2.84
N SER A 122 11.86 -9.54 -3.18
CA SER A 122 12.58 -10.02 -4.36
C SER A 122 11.97 -9.59 -5.70
N GLN A 123 10.70 -9.18 -5.72
CA GLN A 123 10.04 -8.74 -6.97
C GLN A 123 10.62 -7.45 -7.54
N GLY A 124 11.14 -6.57 -6.69
CA GLY A 124 11.77 -5.31 -7.09
C GLY A 124 13.26 -5.27 -6.75
N ASP A 125 13.92 -6.42 -6.66
CA ASP A 125 15.33 -6.44 -6.29
C ASP A 125 16.20 -5.73 -7.31
N TYR A 126 17.20 -5.03 -6.81
CA TYR A 126 18.18 -4.30 -7.60
C TYR A 126 19.54 -4.35 -6.90
N ARG A 127 20.58 -4.09 -7.67
CA ARG A 127 21.98 -4.04 -7.21
C ARG A 127 22.62 -2.73 -7.63
N ILE A 128 23.68 -2.34 -6.95
CA ILE A 128 24.53 -1.19 -7.35
C ILE A 128 25.95 -1.73 -7.54
N PRO A 129 26.31 -2.17 -8.76
CA PRO A 129 27.61 -2.79 -9.04
C PRO A 129 28.80 -1.90 -8.64
N GLN A 130 28.65 -0.58 -8.77
CA GLN A 130 29.67 0.42 -8.46
C GLN A 130 30.12 0.39 -7.00
N LEU A 131 29.33 -0.16 -6.07
CA LEU A 131 29.75 -0.31 -4.67
C LEU A 131 30.90 -1.32 -4.48
N GLN A 132 31.11 -2.21 -5.45
CA GLN A 132 32.20 -3.20 -5.41
C GLN A 132 33.53 -2.62 -5.92
N GLU A 133 33.47 -1.50 -6.65
CA GLU A 133 34.63 -0.85 -7.26
C GLU A 133 35.14 0.28 -6.36
N LYS A 134 36.44 0.24 -6.01
CA LYS A 134 37.04 1.29 -5.16
C LYS A 134 37.02 2.64 -5.86
N GLY A 135 36.29 3.60 -5.29
CA GLY A 135 36.25 4.99 -5.76
C GLY A 135 35.26 5.24 -6.90
N ALA A 136 34.46 4.25 -7.31
CA ALA A 136 33.39 4.46 -8.27
C ALA A 136 32.27 5.30 -7.65
N GLN A 137 31.75 6.25 -8.42
CA GLN A 137 30.59 7.04 -8.02
C GLN A 137 29.32 6.30 -8.41
N VAL A 138 28.37 6.22 -7.47
CA VAL A 138 27.04 5.67 -7.75
C VAL A 138 26.30 6.63 -8.69
N PRO A 139 25.82 6.17 -9.85
CA PRO A 139 25.05 7.02 -10.75
C PRO A 139 23.79 7.54 -10.04
N LYS A 140 23.36 8.76 -10.38
CA LYS A 140 22.18 9.38 -9.78
C LYS A 140 21.15 9.75 -10.84
N THR A 141 19.88 9.66 -10.48
CA THR A 141 18.79 10.22 -11.27
C THR A 141 18.80 11.75 -11.20
N GLU A 142 18.01 12.42 -12.04
CA GLU A 142 17.83 13.87 -11.98
C GLU A 142 17.30 14.36 -10.63
N ALA A 143 16.51 13.51 -9.95
CA ALA A 143 16.00 13.76 -8.60
C ALA A 143 17.04 13.50 -7.49
N GLY A 144 18.26 13.07 -7.85
CA GLY A 144 19.36 12.79 -6.92
C GLY A 144 19.32 11.42 -6.24
N GLU A 145 18.41 10.54 -6.66
CA GLU A 145 18.31 9.16 -6.16
C GLU A 145 19.43 8.31 -6.73
N ASP A 146 20.02 7.43 -5.93
CA ASP A 146 21.01 6.47 -6.41
C ASP A 146 20.35 5.46 -7.37
N LEU A 147 20.99 5.28 -8.52
CA LEU A 147 20.55 4.42 -9.60
C LEU A 147 21.30 3.09 -9.55
N GLY A 148 20.54 2.00 -9.49
CA GLY A 148 21.07 0.65 -9.57
C GLY A 148 20.84 -0.01 -10.94
N VAL A 149 20.91 -1.33 -10.92
CA VAL A 149 20.55 -2.24 -12.01
C VAL A 149 19.55 -3.24 -11.43
N GLY A 150 18.37 -3.33 -12.05
CA GLY A 150 17.32 -4.28 -11.70
C GLY A 150 16.97 -5.15 -12.90
N GLU A 151 16.49 -6.35 -12.63
CA GLU A 151 16.13 -7.35 -13.65
C GLU A 151 14.63 -7.69 -13.58
N GLY A 152 14.08 -8.15 -14.70
CA GLY A 152 12.70 -8.62 -14.80
C GLY A 152 11.70 -7.54 -15.20
N TRP A 153 10.44 -7.97 -15.33
CA TRP A 153 9.40 -7.22 -16.04
C TRP A 153 9.10 -5.82 -15.48
N TRP A 154 9.29 -5.60 -14.17
CA TRP A 154 9.13 -4.29 -13.56
C TRP A 154 10.09 -3.24 -14.15
N TYR A 155 11.31 -3.66 -14.52
CA TYR A 155 12.33 -2.77 -15.06
C TYR A 155 12.40 -2.86 -16.59
N GLU A 156 12.41 -4.07 -17.12
CA GLU A 156 12.61 -4.32 -18.56
C GLU A 156 11.36 -4.03 -19.40
N GLU A 157 10.18 -4.39 -18.89
CA GLU A 157 8.93 -4.25 -19.66
C GLU A 157 8.15 -2.99 -19.27
N LEU A 158 8.11 -2.66 -17.97
CA LEU A 158 7.42 -1.46 -17.49
C LEU A 158 8.32 -0.20 -17.47
N GLY A 159 9.63 -0.35 -17.66
CA GLY A 159 10.56 0.79 -17.72
C GLY A 159 10.71 1.53 -16.38
N LEU A 160 10.42 0.90 -15.24
CA LEU A 160 10.66 1.53 -13.95
C LEU A 160 12.17 1.70 -13.71
N VAL A 161 12.55 2.74 -12.97
CA VAL A 161 13.96 2.99 -12.65
C VAL A 161 14.35 2.21 -11.39
N PRO A 162 15.43 1.42 -11.38
CA PRO A 162 15.86 0.64 -10.23
C PRO A 162 16.50 1.52 -9.15
N THR A 163 15.66 2.17 -8.34
CA THR A 163 16.06 2.96 -7.15
C THR A 163 15.45 2.38 -5.88
N PHE A 164 15.96 2.82 -4.72
CA PHE A 164 15.36 2.49 -3.41
C PHE A 164 13.87 2.82 -3.33
N SER A 165 13.48 3.98 -3.89
CA SER A 165 12.08 4.41 -3.91
C SER A 165 11.23 3.42 -4.70
N THR A 166 11.65 3.06 -5.91
CA THR A 166 10.94 2.09 -6.75
C THR A 166 10.84 0.72 -6.08
N TRP A 167 11.94 0.20 -5.52
CA TRP A 167 11.93 -1.06 -4.75
C TRP A 167 10.91 -1.02 -3.61
N SER A 168 10.88 0.07 -2.84
CA SER A 168 9.95 0.20 -1.71
C SER A 168 8.49 0.14 -2.16
N GLN A 169 8.16 0.77 -3.28
CA GLN A 169 6.80 0.81 -3.82
C GLN A 169 6.38 -0.52 -4.46
N ILE A 170 7.27 -1.19 -5.19
CA ILE A 170 7.02 -2.56 -5.69
C ILE A 170 6.84 -3.51 -4.50
N THR A 171 7.67 -3.41 -3.47
CA THR A 171 7.56 -4.25 -2.26
C THR A 171 6.25 -3.98 -1.52
N PHE A 172 5.85 -2.71 -1.37
CA PHE A 172 4.54 -2.35 -0.80
C PHE A 172 3.38 -2.92 -1.61
N LEU A 173 3.43 -2.89 -2.95
CA LEU A 173 2.39 -3.50 -3.77
C LEU A 173 2.22 -4.99 -3.45
N HIS A 174 3.32 -5.76 -3.37
CA HIS A 174 3.25 -7.19 -3.06
C HIS A 174 2.85 -7.47 -1.61
N MET A 175 3.37 -6.69 -0.66
CA MET A 175 2.92 -6.74 0.73
C MET A 175 1.44 -6.43 0.86
N TYR A 176 0.90 -5.51 0.05
CA TYR A 176 -0.52 -5.18 0.01
C TYR A 176 -1.34 -6.37 -0.49
N LEU A 177 -0.96 -6.99 -1.62
CA LEU A 177 -1.64 -8.17 -2.15
C LEU A 177 -1.71 -9.30 -1.12
N LEU A 178 -0.60 -9.52 -0.41
CA LEU A 178 -0.55 -10.47 0.69
C LEU A 178 -1.44 -10.06 1.87
N THR A 179 -1.40 -8.78 2.27
CA THR A 179 -2.21 -8.25 3.37
C THR A 179 -3.71 -8.44 3.10
N VAL A 180 -4.16 -8.23 1.86
CA VAL A 180 -5.56 -8.50 1.47
C VAL A 180 -5.93 -9.97 1.72
N ARG A 181 -5.05 -10.91 1.38
CA ARG A 181 -5.28 -12.34 1.66
C ARG A 181 -5.23 -12.66 3.16
N LEU A 182 -4.33 -12.05 3.91
CA LEU A 182 -4.20 -12.22 5.37
C LEU A 182 -5.41 -11.65 6.13
N ARG A 183 -6.17 -10.70 5.56
CA ARG A 183 -7.43 -10.23 6.17
C ARG A 183 -8.52 -11.31 6.22
N ALA A 184 -8.38 -12.40 5.46
CA ALA A 184 -9.27 -13.56 5.49
C ALA A 184 -8.81 -14.65 6.48
N LEU A 185 -7.84 -14.36 7.36
CA LEU A 185 -7.45 -15.26 8.45
C LEU A 185 -8.62 -15.47 9.43
N PRO A 186 -8.67 -16.63 10.11
CA PRO A 186 -9.80 -16.99 10.96
C PRO A 186 -9.94 -16.09 12.19
N THR A 187 -8.85 -15.48 12.67
CA THR A 187 -8.86 -14.59 13.82
C THR A 187 -8.21 -13.25 13.52
N HIS A 188 -8.74 -12.20 14.16
CA HIS A 188 -8.18 -10.86 14.07
C HIS A 188 -6.78 -10.77 14.71
N GLU A 189 -6.51 -11.56 15.75
CA GLU A 189 -5.20 -11.61 16.42
C GLU A 189 -4.11 -12.17 15.50
N SER A 190 -4.42 -13.23 14.74
CA SER A 190 -3.53 -13.76 13.71
C SER A 190 -3.22 -12.69 12.66
N LEU A 191 -4.25 -11.99 12.14
CA LEU A 191 -4.04 -10.87 11.21
C LEU A 191 -3.11 -9.79 11.78
N GLN A 192 -3.31 -9.37 13.02
CA GLN A 192 -2.47 -8.36 13.67
C GLN A 192 -1.02 -8.82 13.80
N THR A 193 -0.82 -10.08 14.21
CA THR A 193 0.51 -10.68 14.36
C THR A 193 1.25 -10.73 13.03
N TYR A 194 0.60 -11.25 11.99
CA TYR A 194 1.19 -11.32 10.65
C TYR A 194 1.49 -9.92 10.09
N SER A 195 0.56 -8.98 10.23
CA SER A 195 0.73 -7.61 9.74
C SER A 195 1.91 -6.91 10.43
N ARG A 196 2.07 -7.12 11.74
CA ARG A 196 3.18 -6.57 12.53
C ARG A 196 4.52 -7.14 12.06
N HIS A 197 4.63 -8.46 11.96
CA HIS A 197 5.89 -9.06 11.51
C HIS A 197 6.24 -8.68 10.07
N LEU A 198 5.26 -8.60 9.18
CA LEU A 198 5.48 -8.21 7.79
C LEU A 198 6.09 -6.80 7.67
N ILE A 199 5.58 -5.82 8.43
CA ILE A 199 6.14 -4.46 8.44
C ILE A 199 7.49 -4.39 9.19
N ASP A 200 7.69 -5.21 10.22
CA ASP A 200 8.98 -5.31 10.92
C ASP A 200 10.08 -5.82 9.99
N HIS A 201 9.81 -6.87 9.21
CA HIS A 201 10.72 -7.43 8.20
C HIS A 201 11.04 -6.41 7.10
N PHE A 202 10.02 -5.70 6.60
CA PHE A 202 10.23 -4.60 5.66
C PHE A 202 11.15 -3.52 6.25
N SER A 203 10.91 -3.10 7.49
CA SER A 203 11.68 -2.03 8.13
C SER A 203 13.15 -2.43 8.31
N HIS A 204 13.42 -3.68 8.70
CA HIS A 204 14.80 -4.20 8.78
C HIS A 204 15.49 -4.23 7.42
N ASN A 205 14.80 -4.70 6.37
CA ASN A 205 15.40 -4.77 5.03
C ASN A 205 15.63 -3.37 4.45
N ALA A 206 14.70 -2.45 4.68
CA ALA A 206 14.82 -1.06 4.28
C ALA A 206 16.01 -0.37 4.98
N GLU A 207 16.16 -0.57 6.30
CA GLU A 207 17.31 -0.03 7.04
C GLU A 207 18.63 -0.58 6.49
N HIS A 208 18.69 -1.90 6.23
CA HIS A 208 19.86 -2.55 5.68
C HIS A 208 20.24 -1.99 4.31
N ARG A 209 19.28 -1.79 3.40
CA ARG A 209 19.53 -1.18 2.08
C ARG A 209 19.97 0.27 2.20
N MET A 210 19.35 1.06 3.07
CA MET A 210 19.78 2.44 3.31
C MET A 210 21.25 2.51 3.76
N ASP A 211 21.68 1.61 4.63
CA ASP A 211 23.06 1.56 5.13
C ASP A 211 24.03 1.03 4.07
N VAL A 212 23.75 -0.15 3.51
CA VAL A 212 24.67 -0.88 2.64
C VAL A 212 24.69 -0.37 1.20
N LEU A 213 23.52 -0.08 0.61
CA LEU A 213 23.43 0.33 -0.79
C LEU A 213 23.56 1.85 -0.98
N HIS A 214 23.13 2.64 0.01
CA HIS A 214 23.06 4.10 -0.11
C HIS A 214 23.98 4.85 0.85
N GLY A 215 24.77 4.14 1.65
CA GLY A 215 25.75 4.76 2.55
C GLY A 215 25.12 5.66 3.63
N LEU A 216 23.83 5.50 3.94
CA LEU A 216 23.13 6.26 4.98
C LEU A 216 23.49 5.71 6.37
N THR A 217 24.74 5.90 6.77
CA THR A 217 25.30 5.36 8.03
C THR A 217 24.73 6.02 9.28
N SER A 218 24.15 7.22 9.16
CA SER A 218 23.51 7.92 10.29
C SER A 218 22.19 7.26 10.67
N ARG A 219 22.16 6.62 11.85
CA ARG A 219 20.96 6.02 12.44
C ARG A 219 19.79 7.00 12.56
N GLY A 220 20.05 8.25 12.91
CA GLY A 220 19.02 9.28 13.03
C GLY A 220 18.33 9.57 11.70
N ILE A 221 19.11 9.61 10.61
CA ILE A 221 18.60 9.79 9.25
C ILE A 221 17.77 8.57 8.84
N ARG A 222 18.29 7.35 9.01
CA ARG A 222 17.55 6.11 8.68
C ARG A 222 16.22 6.02 9.44
N ASN A 223 16.20 6.32 10.73
CA ASN A 223 14.97 6.33 11.54
C ASN A 223 13.93 7.33 11.03
N LYS A 224 14.35 8.47 10.48
CA LYS A 224 13.44 9.42 9.85
C LYS A 224 12.85 8.82 8.56
N PHE A 225 13.69 8.29 7.69
CA PHE A 225 13.23 7.63 6.45
C PHE A 225 12.30 6.45 6.72
N LEU A 226 12.57 5.62 7.74
CA LEU A 226 11.69 4.51 8.13
C LEU A 226 10.31 5.00 8.60
N LYS A 227 10.23 6.11 9.33
CA LYS A 227 8.94 6.74 9.69
C LYS A 227 8.19 7.23 8.46
N ASP A 228 8.90 7.86 7.52
CA ASP A 228 8.31 8.33 6.27
C ASP A 228 7.78 7.15 5.43
N LEU A 229 8.55 6.07 5.31
CA LEU A 229 8.13 4.83 4.65
C LEU A 229 6.91 4.19 5.34
N PHE A 230 6.84 4.21 6.67
CA PHE A 230 5.67 3.69 7.38
C PHE A 230 4.40 4.49 7.09
N ILE A 231 4.51 5.82 6.96
CA ILE A 231 3.40 6.67 6.53
C ILE A 231 3.01 6.34 5.08
N GLN A 232 3.99 6.20 4.19
CA GLN A 232 3.75 5.81 2.79
C GLN A 232 3.03 4.46 2.70
N TRP A 233 3.48 3.45 3.45
CA TRP A 233 2.82 2.15 3.53
C TRP A 233 1.33 2.25 3.87
N ARG A 234 0.98 3.07 4.87
CA ARG A 234 -0.42 3.30 5.24
C ARG A 234 -1.21 4.02 4.15
N GLY A 235 -0.59 4.94 3.43
CA GLY A 235 -1.17 5.59 2.25
C GLY A 235 -1.43 4.59 1.11
N VAL A 236 -0.50 3.67 0.89
CA VAL A 236 -0.64 2.57 -0.08
C VAL A 236 -1.82 1.67 0.27
N LEU A 237 -1.92 1.23 1.54
CA LEU A 237 -3.06 0.43 2.02
C LEU A 237 -4.39 1.10 1.69
N ALA A 238 -4.55 2.37 2.10
CA ALA A 238 -5.80 3.11 1.91
C ALA A 238 -6.16 3.28 0.42
N ALA A 239 -5.17 3.63 -0.41
CA ALA A 239 -5.41 3.93 -1.81
C ALA A 239 -5.71 2.69 -2.66
N TYR A 240 -5.03 1.58 -2.40
CA TYR A 240 -5.34 0.34 -3.09
C TYR A 240 -6.65 -0.27 -2.61
N ASP A 241 -6.99 -0.16 -1.31
CA ASP A 241 -8.31 -0.56 -0.81
C ASP A 241 -9.44 0.24 -1.47
N GLU A 242 -9.26 1.56 -1.61
CA GLU A 242 -10.19 2.41 -2.36
C GLU A 242 -10.29 1.99 -3.84
N GLY A 243 -9.16 1.73 -4.49
CA GLY A 243 -9.10 1.30 -5.88
C GLY A 243 -9.79 -0.05 -6.13
N LEU A 244 -9.60 -1.03 -5.24
CA LEU A 244 -10.25 -2.33 -5.37
C LEU A 244 -11.79 -2.22 -5.34
N ILE A 245 -12.33 -1.33 -4.51
CA ILE A 245 -13.76 -1.12 -4.31
C ILE A 245 -14.36 -0.24 -5.43
N LYS A 246 -13.69 0.85 -5.80
CA LYS A 246 -14.24 1.84 -6.75
C LYS A 246 -14.02 1.48 -8.22
N GLY A 247 -13.13 0.54 -8.52
CA GLY A 247 -12.90 0.02 -9.87
C GLY A 247 -11.53 0.36 -10.45
N ASP A 248 -11.26 -0.20 -11.62
CA ASP A 248 -9.91 -0.27 -12.20
C ASP A 248 -9.31 1.10 -12.55
N ALA A 249 -10.13 2.10 -12.87
CA ALA A 249 -9.65 3.46 -13.10
C ALA A 249 -9.07 4.09 -11.81
N VAL A 250 -9.74 3.90 -10.67
CA VAL A 250 -9.27 4.41 -9.37
C VAL A 250 -8.05 3.62 -8.90
N LEU A 251 -8.04 2.30 -9.13
CA LEU A 251 -6.88 1.46 -8.85
C LEU A 251 -5.67 1.85 -9.71
N GLY A 252 -5.88 2.11 -11.01
CA GLY A 252 -4.86 2.59 -11.94
C GLY A 252 -4.29 3.94 -11.52
N ALA A 253 -5.12 4.87 -11.07
CA ALA A 253 -4.66 6.15 -10.51
C ALA A 253 -3.79 5.96 -9.26
N ALA A 254 -4.16 5.02 -8.38
CA ALA A 254 -3.35 4.70 -7.20
C ALA A 254 -2.00 4.06 -7.59
N VAL A 255 -2.01 3.14 -8.56
CA VAL A 255 -0.79 2.51 -9.12
C VAL A 255 0.13 3.55 -9.74
N TRP A 256 -0.41 4.43 -10.58
CA TRP A 256 0.34 5.52 -11.22
C TRP A 256 1.00 6.45 -10.19
N ARG A 257 0.25 6.88 -9.17
CA ARG A 257 0.79 7.75 -8.11
C ARG A 257 1.92 7.08 -7.32
N ASN A 258 1.82 5.79 -7.06
CA ASN A 258 2.77 5.07 -6.21
C ASN A 258 4.00 4.58 -6.98
N LEU A 259 3.83 3.92 -8.14
CA LEU A 259 4.93 3.35 -8.92
C LEU A 259 5.59 4.37 -9.86
N TRP A 260 4.80 5.23 -10.50
CA TRP A 260 5.30 6.27 -11.41
C TRP A 260 5.38 7.65 -10.77
N LYS A 261 5.23 7.75 -9.44
CA LYS A 261 5.34 9.00 -8.66
C LYS A 261 4.44 10.12 -9.19
N ALA A 262 3.30 9.78 -9.79
CA ALA A 262 2.40 10.70 -10.48
C ALA A 262 3.07 11.51 -11.62
N SER A 263 4.09 10.93 -12.25
CA SER A 263 4.74 11.48 -13.43
C SER A 263 3.97 11.12 -14.70
N TYR A 264 3.83 12.09 -15.60
CA TYR A 264 3.30 11.86 -16.95
C TYR A 264 4.40 11.47 -17.94
N THR A 265 5.66 11.60 -17.54
CA THR A 265 6.82 11.27 -18.36
C THR A 265 7.61 10.11 -17.77
N GLY A 266 8.08 9.22 -18.63
CA GLY A 266 9.03 8.17 -18.32
C GLY A 266 10.43 8.71 -17.99
N PRO A 267 11.37 7.83 -17.63
CA PRO A 267 12.75 8.20 -17.32
C PRO A 267 13.53 8.73 -18.53
N ASP A 268 13.06 8.39 -19.72
CA ASP A 268 13.54 8.82 -21.04
C ASP A 268 12.98 10.18 -21.48
N GLY A 269 12.01 10.73 -20.73
CA GLY A 269 11.36 12.01 -21.04
C GLY A 269 10.13 11.86 -21.96
N GLU A 270 9.83 10.64 -22.40
CA GLU A 270 8.66 10.35 -23.24
C GLU A 270 7.38 10.24 -22.41
N GLU A 271 6.21 10.41 -23.03
CA GLU A 271 4.94 10.23 -22.33
C GLU A 271 4.76 8.79 -21.83
N ILE A 272 4.15 8.66 -20.65
CA ILE A 272 3.88 7.36 -20.05
C ILE A 272 2.92 6.54 -20.91
N GLU A 273 3.32 5.31 -21.24
CA GLU A 273 2.44 4.34 -21.87
C GLU A 273 1.39 3.85 -20.85
N TRP A 274 0.16 4.36 -20.93
CA TRP A 274 -0.93 4.02 -20.01
C TRP A 274 -1.26 2.52 -19.96
N GLU A 275 -0.93 1.78 -21.01
CA GLU A 275 -1.02 0.31 -21.07
C GLU A 275 -0.20 -0.35 -19.96
N LYS A 276 0.97 0.19 -19.61
CA LYS A 276 1.82 -0.32 -18.52
C LYS A 276 1.11 -0.24 -17.18
N ILE A 277 0.40 0.86 -16.92
CA ILE A 277 -0.42 1.02 -15.70
C ILE A 277 -1.59 0.03 -15.72
N ALA A 278 -2.31 -0.09 -16.84
CA ALA A 278 -3.42 -1.03 -16.99
C ALA A 278 -2.96 -2.48 -16.78
N ARG A 279 -1.76 -2.83 -17.24
CA ARG A 279 -1.16 -4.16 -17.05
C ARG A 279 -0.87 -4.45 -15.58
N VAL A 280 -0.38 -3.48 -14.82
CA VAL A 280 -0.20 -3.63 -13.36
C VAL A 280 -1.55 -3.80 -12.64
N VAL A 281 -2.60 -3.10 -13.08
CA VAL A 281 -3.96 -3.28 -12.54
C VAL A 281 -4.48 -4.70 -12.83
N ALA A 282 -4.35 -5.19 -14.06
CA ALA A 282 -4.71 -6.55 -14.44
C ALA A 282 -3.94 -7.59 -13.61
N TYR A 283 -2.63 -7.39 -13.46
CA TYR A 283 -1.76 -8.19 -12.60
C TYR A 283 -2.29 -8.24 -11.15
N MET A 284 -2.58 -7.09 -10.53
CA MET A 284 -3.10 -7.03 -9.17
C MET A 284 -4.43 -7.81 -9.02
N ARG A 285 -5.36 -7.64 -9.98
CA ARG A 285 -6.65 -8.35 -9.99
C ARG A 285 -6.47 -9.86 -10.10
N ARG A 286 -5.62 -10.31 -11.02
CA ARG A 286 -5.30 -11.74 -11.19
C ARG A 286 -4.67 -12.31 -9.91
N VAL A 287 -3.64 -11.66 -9.39
CA VAL A 287 -2.92 -12.14 -8.20
C VAL A 287 -3.84 -12.24 -6.99
N LEU A 288 -4.71 -11.25 -6.76
CA LEU A 288 -5.71 -11.33 -5.68
C LEU A 288 -6.71 -12.47 -5.88
N SER A 289 -7.17 -12.67 -7.11
CA SER A 289 -8.06 -13.78 -7.46
C SER A 289 -7.40 -15.13 -7.18
N GLU A 290 -6.15 -15.32 -7.62
CA GLU A 290 -5.42 -16.56 -7.37
C GLU A 290 -5.08 -16.75 -5.88
N LEU A 291 -4.66 -15.71 -5.17
CA LEU A 291 -4.38 -15.75 -3.73
C LEU A 291 -5.60 -16.16 -2.91
N SER A 292 -6.81 -15.74 -3.32
CA SER A 292 -8.05 -16.11 -2.65
C SER A 292 -8.30 -17.62 -2.61
N GLN A 293 -7.67 -18.37 -3.52
CA GLN A 293 -7.81 -19.82 -3.65
C GLN A 293 -6.71 -20.61 -2.93
N VAL A 294 -5.75 -19.92 -2.31
CA VAL A 294 -4.61 -20.54 -1.62
C VAL A 294 -4.86 -20.53 -0.11
N ASP A 295 -4.68 -21.68 0.53
CA ASP A 295 -4.74 -21.80 1.99
C ASP A 295 -3.55 -21.07 2.64
N GLU A 296 -3.76 -20.55 3.85
CA GLU A 296 -2.72 -19.82 4.60
C GLU A 296 -1.42 -20.64 4.72
N ALA A 297 -1.55 -21.92 5.06
CA ALA A 297 -0.41 -22.79 5.31
C ALA A 297 0.40 -23.07 4.03
N ASP A 298 -0.22 -22.86 2.86
CA ASP A 298 0.38 -23.13 1.56
C ASP A 298 0.91 -21.85 0.88
N LEU A 299 0.63 -20.65 1.41
CA LEU A 299 1.01 -19.37 0.77
C LEU A 299 2.47 -19.34 0.33
N ILE A 300 3.38 -19.77 1.20
CA ILE A 300 4.83 -19.78 0.92
C ILE A 300 5.20 -20.59 -0.32
N PHE A 301 4.47 -21.67 -0.63
CA PHE A 301 4.76 -22.54 -1.77
C PHE A 301 4.23 -21.97 -3.10
N HIS A 302 3.38 -20.94 -3.05
CA HIS A 302 2.72 -20.37 -4.21
C HIS A 302 3.27 -19.00 -4.62
N LEU A 303 3.82 -18.20 -3.70
CA LEU A 303 4.28 -16.83 -4.02
C LEU A 303 5.50 -16.80 -4.94
N GLY A 304 6.54 -17.59 -4.63
CA GLY A 304 7.78 -17.69 -5.42
C GLY A 304 7.73 -18.79 -6.49
N THR A 305 8.89 -19.15 -7.04
CA THR A 305 9.01 -20.22 -8.04
C THR A 305 8.43 -21.53 -7.50
N ARG A 306 7.40 -22.06 -8.15
CA ARG A 306 6.75 -23.28 -7.70
C ARG A 306 7.63 -24.48 -8.02
N LYS A 307 7.66 -25.48 -7.13
CA LYS A 307 8.42 -26.74 -7.33
C LYS A 307 8.05 -27.48 -8.62
N SER A 308 6.88 -27.20 -9.20
CA SER A 308 6.40 -27.77 -10.46
C SER A 308 6.99 -27.12 -11.72
N GLY A 309 7.94 -26.19 -11.60
CA GLY A 309 8.47 -25.41 -12.72
C GLY A 309 7.49 -24.35 -13.24
N LYS A 310 6.30 -24.25 -12.65
CA LYS A 310 5.34 -23.19 -12.97
C LYS A 310 5.77 -21.86 -12.33
N PRO A 311 5.50 -20.72 -12.99
CA PRO A 311 5.74 -19.41 -12.40
C PRO A 311 5.03 -19.26 -11.05
N GLY A 312 5.64 -18.50 -10.14
CA GLY A 312 5.01 -18.11 -8.89
C GLY A 312 3.79 -17.22 -9.12
N LEU A 313 2.98 -17.02 -8.08
CA LEU A 313 1.81 -16.12 -8.16
C LEU A 313 2.21 -14.70 -8.56
N PHE A 314 3.37 -14.23 -8.07
CA PHE A 314 3.86 -12.90 -8.37
C PHE A 314 4.56 -12.77 -9.73
N ALA A 315 4.72 -13.87 -10.48
CA ALA A 315 5.24 -13.77 -11.83
C ALA A 315 4.20 -13.11 -12.76
N PRO A 316 4.64 -12.33 -13.75
CA PRO A 316 3.75 -11.84 -14.80
C PRO A 316 3.18 -13.02 -15.59
N SER A 317 1.94 -12.87 -16.04
CA SER A 317 1.24 -13.88 -16.84
C SER A 317 0.84 -13.28 -18.19
N PRO A 318 0.83 -14.06 -19.29
CA PRO A 318 0.26 -13.60 -20.56
C PRO A 318 -1.19 -13.11 -20.43
N ALA A 319 -1.94 -13.63 -19.45
CA ALA A 319 -3.28 -13.15 -19.14
C ALA A 319 -3.33 -11.67 -18.75
N ASP A 320 -2.26 -11.13 -18.12
CA ASP A 320 -2.19 -9.73 -17.71
C ASP A 320 -2.15 -8.81 -18.92
N THR A 321 -1.45 -9.23 -19.99
CA THR A 321 -1.35 -8.49 -21.25
C THR A 321 -2.64 -8.60 -22.06
N LEU A 322 -3.20 -9.82 -22.19
CA LEU A 322 -4.45 -10.06 -22.93
C LEU A 322 -5.63 -9.25 -22.37
N LEU A 323 -5.70 -9.06 -21.05
CA LEU A 323 -6.76 -8.28 -20.40
C LEU A 323 -6.69 -6.78 -20.74
N VAL A 324 -5.52 -6.27 -21.13
CA VAL A 324 -5.32 -4.89 -21.55
C VAL A 324 -5.64 -4.74 -23.04
N GLU A 325 -5.11 -5.64 -23.87
CA GLU A 325 -5.29 -5.62 -25.33
C GLU A 325 -6.74 -5.87 -25.77
N ALA A 326 -7.46 -6.78 -25.08
CA ALA A 326 -8.84 -7.13 -25.44
C ALA A 326 -9.88 -6.01 -25.20
N LYS A 327 -9.45 -4.86 -24.66
CA LYS A 327 -10.29 -3.69 -24.39
C LYS A 327 -10.01 -2.49 -25.29
N GLN A 328 -9.05 -2.58 -26.22
CA GLN A 328 -8.78 -1.57 -27.23
C GLN A 328 -9.69 -1.75 -28.45
#